data_AF-A0A2G2B807-F1
#
_entry.id   AF-A0A2G2B807-F1
#
_cell.length_a   1.000
_cell.length_b   1.000
_cell.length_c   1.000
_cell.angle_alpha   90.00
_cell.angle_beta   90.00
_cell.angle_gamma   90.00
#
_symmetry.space_group_name_H-M   'P 1'
#
loop_
_entity.id
_entity.type
_entity.pdbx_description
1 polymer ?
#
loop_
_entity_poly.entity_id
_entity_poly.type
_entity_poly.pdbx_seq_one_letter_code
_entity_poly.pdbx_strand_id
1 'polypeptide(L)' 'MAMLRHILDSFLSLVAAILAAAIAFLPAWYAHMAIDSGLASRWIYLAIAGLIFVGCVVSFAFLRKAKDGVSPFRERRRR' A
#
# COMPACT_ATOMS: atom_id res chain seq x y z
N MET A 1 -29.62 5.99 1.53
CA MET A 1 -28.30 6.51 1.09
C MET A 1 -27.12 6.05 1.96
N ALA A 2 -27.31 5.68 3.23
CA ALA A 2 -26.22 5.26 4.12
C ALA A 2 -25.49 3.97 3.67
N MET A 3 -26.23 2.96 3.21
CA MET A 3 -25.66 1.68 2.72
C MET A 3 -24.79 1.86 1.47
N LEU A 4 -25.27 2.64 0.49
CA LEU A 4 -24.49 2.93 -0.74
C LEU A 4 -23.17 3.62 -0.41
N ARG A 5 -23.18 4.61 0.50
CA ARG A 5 -21.96 5.29 0.96
C ARG A 5 -20.97 4.32 1.61
N HIS A 6 -21.45 3.39 2.42
CA HIS A 6 -20.61 2.38 3.07
C HIS A 6 -19.93 1.43 2.07
N ILE A 7 -20.64 1.03 1.00
CA ILE A 7 -20.07 0.19 -0.06
C ILE A 7 -19.02 0.97 -0.86
N LEU A 8 -19.32 2.23 -1.20
CA LEU A 8 -18.38 3.11 -1.91
C LEU A 8 -17.12 3.39 -1.07
N ASP A 9 -17.26 3.60 0.24
CA ASP A 9 -16.13 3.80 1.15
C ASP A 9 -15.26 2.54 1.26
N SER A 10 -15.88 1.35 1.29
CA SER A 10 -15.17 0.07 1.24
C SER A 10 -14.38 -0.11 -0.05
N PHE A 11 -15.03 0.17 -1.20
CA PHE A 11 -14.39 0.10 -2.51
C PHE A 11 -13.24 1.09 -2.65
N LEU A 12 -13.42 2.33 -2.17
CA LEU A 12 -12.39 3.36 -2.19
C LEU A 12 -11.16 2.95 -1.35
N SER A 13 -11.37 2.34 -0.19
CA SER A 13 -10.29 1.78 0.63
C SER A 13 -9.60 0.58 -0.03
N LEU A 14 -10.32 -0.25 -0.78
CA LEU A 14 -9.71 -1.33 -1.57
C LEU A 14 -8.82 -0.77 -2.69
N VAL A 15 -9.32 0.21 -3.44
CA VAL A 15 -8.54 0.90 -4.48
C VAL A 15 -7.30 1.58 -3.88
N ALA A 16 -7.44 2.23 -2.73
CA ALA A 16 -6.31 2.83 -2.01
C ALA A 16 -5.26 1.77 -1.61
N ALA A 17 -5.68 0.58 -1.16
CA ALA A 17 -4.76 -0.51 -0.83
C ALA A 17 -3.96 -1.00 -2.06
N ILE A 18 -4.63 -1.13 -3.21
CA ILE A 18 -4.02 -1.54 -4.47
C ILE A 18 -3.05 -0.46 -4.96
N LEU A 19 -3.44 0.81 -4.91
CA LEU A 19 -2.57 1.92 -5.31
C LEU A 19 -1.34 2.02 -4.41
N ALA A 20 -1.50 1.89 -3.08
CA ALA A 20 -0.39 1.87 -2.14
C ALA A 20 0.58 0.72 -2.44
N ALA A 21 0.05 -0.46 -2.76
CA ALA A 21 0.85 -1.61 -3.16
C ALA A 21 1.61 -1.29 -4.46
N ALA A 22 0.92 -0.82 -5.50
CA ALA A 22 1.54 -0.49 -6.78
C ALA A 22 2.67 0.54 -6.61
N ILE A 23 2.45 1.59 -5.83
CA ILE A 23 3.46 2.64 -5.59
C ILE A 23 4.68 2.11 -4.84
N ALA A 24 4.54 1.12 -3.95
CA ALA A 24 5.66 0.55 -3.22
C ALA A 24 6.38 -0.58 -4.00
N PHE A 25 5.62 -1.50 -4.58
CA PHE A 25 6.17 -2.72 -5.20
C PHE A 25 6.72 -2.48 -6.61
N LEU A 26 6.17 -1.53 -7.37
CA LEU A 26 6.65 -1.22 -8.71
C LEU A 26 8.10 -0.69 -8.72
N PRO A 27 8.47 0.31 -7.88
CA PRO A 27 9.87 0.71 -7.76
C PRO A 27 10.75 -0.35 -7.10
N ALA A 28 10.23 -1.17 -6.17
CA ALA A 28 10.97 -2.30 -5.61
C ALA A 28 11.34 -3.33 -6.69
N TRP A 29 10.41 -3.65 -7.59
CA TRP A 29 10.67 -4.51 -8.75
C TRP A 29 11.70 -3.90 -9.69
N TYR A 30 11.58 -2.61 -10.01
CA TYR A 30 12.54 -1.91 -10.86
C TYR A 30 13.95 -1.91 -10.25
N ALA A 31 14.07 -1.69 -8.94
CA ALA A 31 15.34 -1.74 -8.23
C ALA A 31 15.94 -3.16 -8.23
N HIS A 32 15.12 -4.21 -8.13
CA HIS A 32 15.58 -5.59 -8.29
C HIS A 32 16.16 -5.84 -9.70
N MET A 33 15.48 -5.39 -10.77
CA MET A 33 15.99 -5.48 -12.14
C MET A 33 17.31 -4.69 -12.34
N ALA A 34 17.46 -3.54 -11.68
CA ALA A 34 18.71 -2.76 -11.71
C ALA A 34 19.87 -3.51 -11.02
N ILE A 35 19.58 -4.26 -9.95
CA ILE A 35 20.60 -5.08 -9.28
C ILE A 35 20.97 -6.29 -10.16
N ASP A 36 19.98 -6.96 -10.75
CA ASP A 36 20.20 -8.14 -11.58
C ASP A 36 20.95 -7.82 -12.88
N SER A 37 20.74 -6.62 -13.43
CA SER A 37 21.52 -6.11 -14.56
C SER A 37 22.91 -5.59 -14.19
N GLY A 38 23.30 -5.61 -12.91
CA GLY A 38 24.59 -5.13 -12.43
C GLY A 38 24.75 -3.60 -12.40
N LEU A 39 23.67 -2.84 -12.66
CA LEU A 39 23.67 -1.38 -12.59
C LEU A 39 23.71 -0.86 -11.14
N ALA A 40 23.31 -1.71 -10.19
CA ALA A 40 23.20 -1.37 -8.78
C ALA A 40 23.88 -2.40 -7.87
N SER A 41 24.35 -1.93 -6.71
CA SER A 41 24.96 -2.79 -5.69
C SER A 41 23.92 -3.65 -4.98
N ARG A 42 24.29 -4.88 -4.60
CA ARG A 42 23.44 -5.78 -3.80
C ARG A 42 23.05 -5.21 -2.44
N TRP A 43 23.79 -4.24 -1.90
CA TRP A 43 23.42 -3.54 -0.66
C TRP A 43 22.08 -2.80 -0.76
N ILE A 44 21.62 -2.46 -1.97
CA ILE A 44 20.33 -1.80 -2.20
C ILE A 44 19.15 -2.70 -1.77
N TYR A 45 19.32 -4.02 -1.70
CA TYR A 45 18.28 -4.91 -1.16
C TYR A 45 17.82 -4.53 0.25
N LEU A 46 18.67 -3.89 1.06
CA LEU A 46 18.30 -3.42 2.39
C LEU A 46 17.25 -2.29 2.33
N ALA A 47 17.40 -1.37 1.36
CA ALA A 47 16.41 -0.33 1.10
C ALA A 47 15.13 -0.89 0.47
N ILE A 48 15.25 -1.85 -0.45
CA ILE A 48 14.11 -2.55 -1.05
C ILE A 48 13.29 -3.27 0.03
N ALA A 49 13.95 -3.96 0.97
CA ALA A 49 13.27 -4.63 2.07
C ALA A 49 12.48 -3.65 2.94
N GLY A 50 13.08 -2.48 3.26
CA GLY A 50 12.38 -1.41 3.99
C GLY A 50 11.15 -0.89 3.24
N LEU A 51 11.28 -0.65 1.94
CA LEU A 51 10.18 -0.20 1.08
C LEU A 51 9.04 -1.22 1.02
N ILE A 52 9.36 -2.49 0.80
CA ILE A 52 8.39 -3.59 0.79
C ILE A 52 7.69 -3.70 2.14
N PHE A 53 8.44 -3.62 3.24
CA PHE A 53 7.87 -3.67 4.59
C PHE A 53 6.85 -2.54 4.82
N VAL A 54 7.22 -1.29 4.54
CA VAL A 54 6.32 -0.14 4.70
C VAL A 54 5.13 -0.24 3.76
N GLY A 55 5.35 -0.63 2.49
CA GLY A 55 4.29 -0.85 1.51
C GLY A 55 3.26 -1.88 1.99
N CYS A 56 3.73 -3.04 2.49
CA CYS A 56 2.88 -4.05 3.11
C CYS A 56 2.05 -3.47 4.25
N VAL A 57 2.70 -2.80 5.23
CA VAL A 57 2.01 -2.25 6.40
C VAL A 57 0.91 -1.27 5.99
N VAL A 58 1.18 -0.37 5.06
CA VAL A 58 0.23 0.62 4.57
C VAL A 58 -0.92 -0.04 3.79
N SER A 59 -0.62 -0.95 2.87
CA SER A 59 -1.64 -1.70 2.12
C SER A 59 -2.54 -2.53 3.04
N PHE A 60 -1.98 -3.18 4.06
CA PHE A 60 -2.76 -3.90 5.07
C PHE A 60 -3.66 -2.97 5.89
N ALA A 61 -3.19 -1.76 6.22
CA ALA A 61 -4.02 -0.78 6.91
C ALA A 61 -5.23 -0.35 6.07
N PHE A 62 -5.04 -0.10 4.76
CA PHE A 62 -6.15 0.21 3.86
C PHE A 62 -7.08 -0.98 3.65
N LEU A 63 -6.55 -2.20 3.53
CA LEU A 63 -7.37 -3.40 3.43
C LEU A 63 -8.24 -3.61 4.68
N ARG A 64 -7.72 -3.28 5.88
CA ARG A 64 -8.50 -3.29 7.11
C ARG A 64 -9.61 -2.23 7.07
N LYS A 65 -9.31 -1.00 6.63
CA LYS A 65 -10.33 0.04 6.42
C LYS A 65 -11.40 -0.37 5.41
N ALA A 66 -11.03 -1.09 4.36
CA ALA A 66 -11.97 -1.62 3.37
C ALA A 66 -12.94 -2.61 4.00
N LYS A 67 -12.46 -3.55 4.81
CA LYS A 67 -13.30 -4.51 5.55
C LYS A 67 -14.26 -3.81 6.52
N ASP A 68 -13.80 -2.76 7.18
CA ASP A 68 -14.60 -1.96 8.10
C ASP A 68 -15.57 -0.99 7.38
N GLY A 69 -15.50 -0.90 6.04
CA GLY A 69 -16.27 0.05 5.22
C GLY A 69 -16.04 1.51 5.57
N VAL A 70 -14.82 1.82 6.02
CA VAL A 70 -14.40 3.15 6.43
C VAL A 70 -13.60 3.78 5.30
N SER A 71 -13.91 5.04 4.98
CA SER A 71 -13.15 5.82 4.01
C SER A 71 -11.65 5.85 4.36
N PRO A 72 -10.75 5.79 3.36
CA PRO A 72 -9.30 5.74 3.58
C PRO A 72 -8.77 7.00 4.30
N PHE A 73 -9.42 8.15 4.13
CA PHE A 73 -9.06 9.42 4.76
C PHE A 73 -9.77 9.68 6.09
N ARG A 74 -10.66 8.78 6.51
CA ARG A 74 -11.35 8.95 7.79
C ARG A 74 -10.36 8.73 8.93
N GLU A 75 -10.09 9.80 9.66
CA GLU A 75 -9.32 9.77 10.90
C GLU A 75 -10.09 8.97 11.96
N ARG A 76 -9.43 8.06 12.68
CA ARG A 76 -10.02 7.50 13.90
C ARG A 76 -10.17 8.63 14.90
N ARG A 77 -11.37 8.87 15.41
CA ARG A 77 -11.59 9.80 16.52
C ARG A 77 -10.74 9.31 17.70
N ARG A 78 -9.61 9.97 17.97
CA ARG A 78 -8.79 9.69 19.14
C ARG A 78 -9.65 10.06 20.35
N ARG A 79 -9.92 9.08 21.22
CA ARG A 79 -10.56 9.31 22.52
C ARG A 79 -9.51 9.83 23.49
#